data_AF-A0A7S3IJA2-F1
#
_entry.id   AF-A0A7S3IJA2-F1
#
_cell.length_a   1.000
_cell.length_b   1.000
_cell.length_c   1.000
_cell.angle_alpha   90.00
_cell.angle_beta   90.00
_cell.angle_gamma   90.00
#
_symmetry.space_group_name_H-M   'P 1'
#
loop_
_entity.id
_entity.type
_entity.pdbx_description
1 polymer ?
#
loop_
_entity_poly.entity_id
_entity_poly.type
_entity_poly.pdbx_seq_one_letter_code
_entity_poly.pdbx_strand_id
1 'polypeptide(L)'
;MSLVNASNKMSKSDKQIRSCINLVDDPETIRLKIKRAKTDSHGQITYDPEERPEVANLLRIYSALEGIPVQSSPELFEGDNMFSFKEKLTNKLIDKVCPIGERALDLCQ
;
A
#
# COMPACT_ATOMS: atom_id res chain seq x y z
N MET A 1 6.36 1.18 6.33
CA MET A 1 6.88 -0.11 6.83
C MET A 1 6.79 -1.16 5.72
N SER A 2 7.55 -2.26 5.79
CA SER A 2 7.54 -3.33 4.77
C SER A 2 6.15 -3.96 4.64
N LEU A 3 5.77 -4.30 3.40
CA LEU A 3 4.49 -4.96 3.09
C LEU A 3 4.39 -6.39 3.64
N VAL A 4 5.52 -6.99 4.02
CA VAL A 4 5.55 -8.37 4.54
C VAL A 4 5.74 -8.40 6.06
N ASN A 5 6.42 -7.40 6.62
CA ASN A 5 6.64 -7.28 8.06
C ASN A 5 6.66 -5.81 8.47
N ALA A 6 5.66 -5.39 9.26
CA ALA A 6 5.54 -4.01 9.68
C ALA A 6 6.69 -3.55 10.60
N SER A 7 7.36 -4.45 11.32
CA SER A 7 8.51 -4.09 12.15
C SER A 7 9.74 -3.65 11.34
N ASN A 8 9.75 -3.91 10.03
CA ASN A 8 10.86 -3.53 9.16
C ASN A 8 10.52 -2.28 8.32
N LYS A 9 11.52 -1.43 8.08
CA LYS A 9 11.40 -0.36 7.08
C LYS A 9 11.33 -0.97 5.68
N MET A 10 10.57 -0.35 4.76
CA MET A 10 10.65 -0.72 3.34
C MET A 10 12.07 -0.48 2.85
N SER A 11 12.65 -1.47 2.17
CA SER A 11 13.96 -1.36 1.57
C SER A 11 13.97 -1.96 0.18
N LYS A 12 14.52 -1.21 -0.78
CA LYS A 12 14.77 -1.70 -2.15
C LYS A 12 15.76 -2.86 -2.17
N SER A 13 16.68 -2.92 -1.20
CA SER A 13 17.70 -3.98 -1.08
C SER A 13 17.24 -5.20 -0.29
N ASP A 14 15.97 -5.24 0.14
CA ASP A 14 15.41 -6.42 0.79
C ASP A 14 15.44 -7.61 -0.18
N LYS A 15 15.81 -8.80 0.33
CA LYS A 15 15.79 -10.04 -0.45
C LYS A 15 14.38 -10.38 -0.93
N GLN A 16 13.35 -9.95 -0.19
CA GLN A 16 11.96 -10.11 -0.57
C GLN A 16 11.51 -8.92 -1.42
N ILE A 17 11.57 -9.05 -2.75
CA ILE A 17 11.17 -8.00 -3.71
C ILE A 17 9.74 -7.47 -3.46
N ARG A 18 8.85 -8.30 -2.91
CA ARG A 18 7.47 -7.93 -2.57
C ARG A 18 7.32 -7.07 -1.31
N SER A 19 8.41 -6.77 -0.60
CA SER A 19 8.38 -6.00 0.66
C SER A 19 8.20 -4.50 0.44
N CYS A 20 8.45 -4.01 -0.77
CA CYS A 20 8.31 -2.61 -1.18
C CYS A 20 7.67 -2.47 -2.56
N ILE A 21 7.05 -1.31 -2.81
CA ILE A 21 6.61 -0.87 -4.14
C ILE A 21 7.71 0.03 -4.71
N ASN A 22 8.17 -0.26 -5.92
CA ASN A 22 9.07 0.63 -6.66
C ASN A 22 8.26 1.59 -7.54
N LEU A 23 8.84 2.75 -7.84
CA LEU A 23 8.20 3.72 -8.75
C LEU A 23 8.04 3.19 -10.19
N VAL A 24 8.90 2.26 -10.59
CA VAL A 24 8.90 1.64 -11.93
C VAL A 24 8.18 0.28 -11.95
N ASP A 25 7.53 -0.11 -10.86
CA ASP A 25 6.71 -1.33 -10.87
C ASP A 25 5.51 -1.12 -11.80
N ASP A 26 5.22 -2.11 -12.64
CA ASP A 26 4.04 -2.12 -13.50
C ASP A 26 2.75 -2.36 -12.68
N PRO A 27 1.57 -2.04 -13.25
CA PRO A 27 0.30 -2.19 -12.55
C PRO A 27 0.02 -3.57 -11.96
N GLU A 28 0.40 -4.65 -12.66
CA GLU A 28 0.17 -6.02 -12.22
C GLU A 28 1.12 -6.41 -11.09
N THR A 29 2.37 -5.94 -11.14
CA THR A 29 3.32 -6.10 -10.03
C THR A 29 2.82 -5.39 -8.77
N ILE A 30 2.32 -4.14 -8.89
CA ILE A 30 1.74 -3.41 -7.74
C ILE A 30 0.54 -4.17 -7.18
N ARG A 31 -0.37 -4.62 -8.04
CA ARG A 31 -1.55 -5.42 -7.64
C ARG A 31 -1.15 -6.66 -6.87
N LEU A 32 -0.17 -7.42 -7.36
CA LEU A 32 0.28 -8.65 -6.72
C LEU A 32 0.94 -8.37 -5.35
N LYS A 33 1.76 -7.32 -5.25
CA LYS A 33 2.44 -6.96 -4.00
C LYS A 33 1.47 -6.53 -2.92
N ILE A 34 0.49 -5.67 -3.25
CA ILE A 34 -0.54 -5.22 -2.29
C ILE A 34 -1.47 -6.37 -1.91
N LYS A 35 -1.91 -7.20 -2.88
CA LYS A 35 -2.72 -8.39 -2.59
C LYS A 35 -2.04 -9.32 -1.58
N ARG A 36 -0.72 -9.50 -1.71
CA ARG A 36 0.11 -10.34 -0.83
C ARG A 36 0.65 -9.62 0.41
N ALA A 37 0.33 -8.35 0.61
CA ALA A 37 0.74 -7.62 1.80
C ALA A 37 0.14 -8.32 3.03
N LYS A 38 0.96 -8.49 4.08
CA LYS A 38 0.54 -9.10 5.34
C LYS A 38 -0.53 -8.21 5.96
N THR A 39 -1.59 -8.83 6.47
CA THR A 39 -2.67 -8.20 7.24
C THR A 39 -3.16 -9.21 8.27
N ASP A 40 -3.90 -8.74 9.26
CA ASP A 40 -4.59 -9.61 10.21
C ASP A 40 -5.89 -10.21 9.65
N SER A 41 -6.56 -10.99 10.50
CA SER A 41 -7.81 -11.70 10.19
C SER A 41 -9.06 -11.04 10.77
N HIS A 42 -8.97 -9.83 11.36
CA HIS A 42 -10.10 -9.18 12.04
C HIS A 42 -11.20 -8.72 11.07
N GLY A 43 -10.90 -8.58 9.78
CA GLY A 43 -11.86 -8.24 8.72
C GLY A 43 -12.21 -6.76 8.66
N GLN A 44 -12.27 -6.06 9.79
CA GLN A 44 -12.50 -4.61 9.86
C GLN A 44 -11.25 -3.82 9.47
N ILE A 45 -11.43 -2.68 8.80
CA ILE A 45 -10.36 -1.76 8.43
C ILE A 45 -10.32 -0.65 9.47
N THR A 46 -9.43 -0.77 10.47
CA THR A 46 -9.25 0.27 11.50
C THR A 46 -7.79 0.70 11.57
N TYR A 47 -7.56 1.94 12.02
CA TYR A 47 -6.23 2.47 12.21
C TYR A 47 -5.78 2.29 13.66
N ASP A 48 -4.98 1.26 13.90
CA ASP A 48 -4.30 1.03 15.18
C ASP A 48 -2.83 0.67 14.89
N PRO A 49 -1.89 1.63 15.02
CA PRO A 49 -0.49 1.38 14.69
C PRO A 49 0.25 0.51 15.71
N GLU A 50 -0.27 0.34 16.93
CA GLU A 50 0.38 -0.46 17.98
C GLU A 50 -0.07 -1.92 17.87
N GLU A 51 -1.37 -2.17 17.80
CA GLU A 51 -1.93 -3.52 17.77
C GLU A 51 -2.09 -4.07 16.34
N ARG A 52 -2.27 -3.20 15.35
CA ARG A 52 -2.52 -3.59 13.94
C ARG A 52 -1.56 -2.87 12.96
N PRO A 53 -0.24 -2.95 13.17
CA PRO A 53 0.73 -2.15 12.43
C PRO A 53 0.72 -2.41 10.92
N GLU A 54 0.40 -3.64 10.49
CA GLU A 54 0.27 -3.97 9.07
C GLU A 54 -0.89 -3.24 8.38
N VAL A 55 -2.08 -3.23 8.97
CA VAL A 55 -3.26 -2.55 8.41
C VAL A 55 -3.09 -1.04 8.50
N ALA A 56 -2.56 -0.56 9.63
CA ALA A 56 -2.24 0.85 9.82
C ALA A 56 -1.22 1.36 8.78
N ASN A 57 -0.25 0.54 8.38
CA ASN A 57 0.69 0.87 7.31
C ASN A 57 -0.02 1.06 5.96
N LEU A 58 -0.94 0.16 5.59
CA LEU A 58 -1.69 0.26 4.34
C LEU A 58 -2.60 1.51 4.33
N LEU A 59 -3.24 1.80 5.46
CA LEU A 59 -4.03 3.02 5.63
C LEU A 59 -3.19 4.28 5.54
N ARG A 60 -1.97 4.30 6.11
CA ARG A 60 -1.02 5.42 5.93
C ARG A 60 -0.66 5.63 4.47
N ILE A 61 -0.41 4.56 3.71
CA ILE A 61 -0.11 4.67 2.29
C ILE A 61 -1.31 5.27 1.55
N TYR A 62 -2.52 4.75 1.80
CA TYR A 62 -3.75 5.27 1.20
C TYR A 62 -3.94 6.77 1.52
N SER A 63 -3.86 7.12 2.79
CA SER A 63 -3.99 8.49 3.30
C SER A 63 -2.98 9.45 2.65
N ALA A 64 -1.73 9.02 2.47
CA ALA A 64 -0.70 9.82 1.82
C ALA A 64 -0.97 10.04 0.32
N LEU A 65 -1.56 9.06 -0.37
CA LEU A 65 -1.91 9.17 -1.79
C LEU A 65 -3.12 10.07 -2.02
N GLU A 66 -4.10 10.04 -1.11
CA GLU A 66 -5.31 10.86 -1.19
C GLU A 66 -5.17 12.24 -0.54
N GLY A 67 -4.11 12.46 0.27
CA GLY A 67 -3.90 13.72 0.98
C GLY A 67 -4.89 13.94 2.14
N ILE A 68 -5.40 12.87 2.73
CA ILE A 68 -6.35 12.92 3.86
C ILE A 68 -5.65 12.54 5.18
N PRO A 69 -6.16 12.94 6.36
CA PRO A 69 -5.66 12.45 7.63
C PRO A 69 -5.80 10.92 7.75
N VAL A 70 -4.77 10.25 8.29
CA VAL A 70 -4.82 8.78 8.43
C VAL A 70 -5.89 8.34 9.42
N GLN A 71 -6.22 9.17 10.41
CA GLN A 71 -7.23 8.89 11.43
C GLN A 71 -8.65 8.82 10.85
N SER A 72 -8.93 9.59 9.78
CA SER A 72 -10.24 9.55 9.10
C SER A 72 -10.29 8.57 7.93
N SER A 73 -9.14 8.04 7.49
CA SER A 73 -9.11 7.08 6.39
C SER A 73 -9.96 5.81 6.60
N PRO A 74 -10.11 5.25 7.82
CA PRO A 74 -10.98 4.09 8.05
C PRO A 74 -12.45 4.32 7.70
N GLU A 75 -12.96 5.55 7.87
CA GLU A 75 -14.36 5.92 7.63
C GLU A 75 -14.77 5.69 6.15
N LEU A 76 -13.80 5.81 5.23
CA LEU A 76 -14.01 5.57 3.80
C LEU A 76 -14.18 4.09 3.44
N PHE A 77 -13.87 3.20 4.38
CA PHE A 77 -13.90 1.74 4.20
C PHE A 77 -14.89 1.07 5.17
N GLU A 78 -15.84 1.83 5.72
CA GLU A 78 -16.90 1.26 6.53
C GLU A 78 -17.73 0.27 5.70
N GLY A 79 -17.89 -0.96 6.19
CA GLY A 79 -18.56 -2.04 5.48
C GLY A 79 -17.72 -2.75 4.41
N ASP A 80 -16.51 -2.26 4.09
CA ASP A 80 -15.60 -2.99 3.23
C ASP A 80 -14.97 -4.18 3.96
N ASN A 81 -14.55 -5.17 3.18
CA ASN A 81 -13.65 -6.22 3.64
C ASN A 81 -12.20 -5.91 3.22
N MET A 82 -11.25 -6.65 3.80
CA MET A 82 -9.82 -6.48 3.52
C MET A 82 -9.45 -6.61 2.03
N PHE A 83 -10.20 -7.42 1.27
CA PHE A 83 -9.97 -7.56 -0.17
C PHE A 83 -10.36 -6.30 -0.94
N SER A 84 -11.58 -5.78 -0.72
CA SER A 84 -12.08 -4.53 -1.30
C SER A 84 -11.15 -3.36 -0.96
N PHE A 85 -10.73 -3.26 0.30
CA PHE A 85 -9.76 -2.25 0.74
C PHE A 85 -8.44 -2.33 -0.02
N LYS A 86 -7.83 -3.51 -0.12
CA LYS A 86 -6.58 -3.71 -0.87
C LYS A 86 -6.74 -3.38 -2.35
N GLU A 87 -7.87 -3.71 -2.94
CA GLU A 87 -8.16 -3.38 -4.34
C GLU A 87 -8.28 -1.87 -4.56
N LYS A 88 -9.01 -1.16 -3.69
CA LYS A 88 -9.10 0.31 -3.72
C LYS A 88 -7.72 0.96 -3.57
N LEU A 89 -6.90 0.49 -2.63
CA LEU A 89 -5.52 0.95 -2.45
C LEU A 89 -4.66 0.68 -3.69
N THR A 90 -4.74 -0.51 -4.27
CA THR A 90 -4.03 -0.86 -5.51
C THR A 90 -4.37 0.10 -6.63
N ASN A 91 -5.65 0.37 -6.87
CA ASN A 91 -6.08 1.25 -7.95
C ASN A 91 -5.53 2.68 -7.76
N LYS A 92 -5.57 3.20 -6.53
CA LYS A 92 -4.98 4.52 -6.21
C LYS A 92 -3.47 4.55 -6.37
N LEU A 93 -2.77 3.49 -5.97
CA LEU A 93 -1.32 3.38 -6.19
C LEU A 93 -0.99 3.40 -7.68
N ILE A 94 -1.68 2.62 -8.50
CA ILE A 94 -1.45 2.57 -9.95
C ILE A 94 -1.68 3.96 -10.57
N ASP A 95 -2.81 4.58 -10.26
CA ASP A 95 -3.19 5.90 -10.78
C ASP A 95 -2.17 7.00 -10.46
N LYS A 96 -1.53 6.93 -9.28
CA LYS A 96 -0.56 7.95 -8.83
C LYS A 96 0.89 7.61 -9.16
N VAL A 97 1.29 6.34 -9.08
CA VAL A 97 2.70 5.94 -9.15
C VAL A 97 3.12 5.62 -10.58
N CYS A 98 2.30 4.92 -11.36
CA CYS A 98 2.69 4.49 -12.71
C CYS A 98 3.03 5.67 -13.65
N PRO A 99 2.26 6.78 -13.70
CA PRO A 99 2.62 7.92 -14.54
C PRO A 99 3.97 8.56 -14.16
N ILE A 100 4.33 8.51 -12.88
CA ILE A 100 5.62 9.03 -12.39
C ILE A 100 6.76 8.11 -12.85
N GLY A 101 6.56 6.80 -12.75
CA GLY A 101 7.52 5.80 -13.22
C GLY A 101 7.78 5.88 -14.71
N GLU A 102 6.71 5.96 -15.51
CA GLU A 102 6.78 6.14 -16.96
C GLU A 102 7.57 7.40 -17.32
N ARG A 103 7.21 8.54 -16.73
CA ARG A 103 7.93 9.80 -16.96
C ARG A 103 9.40 9.73 -16.58
N ALA A 104 9.73 9.05 -15.47
CA ALA A 104 11.10 8.88 -15.04
C ALA A 104 11.92 8.02 -16.02
N LEU A 105 11.32 6.95 -16.56
CA LEU A 105 11.96 6.08 -17.55
C LEU A 105 12.17 6.81 -18.88
N ASP A 106 11.18 7.59 -19.34
CA ASP A 106 11.28 8.40 -20.55
C ASP A 106 12.44 9.40 -20.49
N LEU A 107 12.68 9.99 -19.31
CA LEU A 107 13.76 10.98 -19.10
C LEU A 107 15.16 10.36 -19.00
N CYS A 108 15.27 9.05 -18.82
CA CYS A 108 16.55 8.34 -18.78
C CYS A 108 17.01 7.83 -20.16
N GLN A 109 16.23 8.07 -21.20
CA GLN A 109 16.56 7.79 -22.60
C GLN A 109 17.28 8.98 -23.23
#